data_AF-Q5IWW3-F1
#
_entry.id   AF-Q5IWW3-F1
#
_cell.length_a   1.000
_cell.length_b   1.000
_cell.length_c   1.000
_cell.angle_alpha   90.00
_cell.angle_beta   90.00
_cell.angle_gamma   90.00
#
_symmetry.space_group_name_H-M   'P 1'
#
loop_
_entity.id
_entity.type
_entity.pdbx_description
1 polymer ?
#
loop_
_entity_poly.entity_id
_entity_poly.type
_entity_poly.pdbx_seq_one_letter_code
_entity_poly.pdbx_strand_id
1 'polypeptide(L)'
;LHRDGSVLSALSLEDLHKPDATYRSLGCKMAVGMPFKDIATSDSVYLTEVPAVDDAVARRALRRLQEVGVHVLAEADALVASPLPDSIAVVSLAEAVAAAREGRSLLPPGAVRLALAIDGTESEAELAATGGLDATLALLRTAPGLSRVHASRRVFEALARAHCTLPVIHALAFQAGTGREALVLAAGALVGALMVDGR
;
A
#
# COMPACT_ATOMS: atom_id res chain seq x y z
N LEU A 1 -1.69 -5.62 -9.92
CA LEU A 1 -2.05 -6.70 -8.99
C LEU A 1 -2.33 -7.97 -9.78
N HIS A 2 -1.94 -9.13 -9.26
CA HIS A 2 -2.21 -10.44 -9.84
C HIS A 2 -3.68 -10.83 -9.67
N ARG A 3 -4.23 -11.50 -10.69
CA ARG A 3 -5.66 -11.92 -10.74
C ARG A 3 -6.04 -12.82 -9.57
N ASP A 4 -5.13 -13.71 -9.18
CA ASP A 4 -5.38 -14.76 -8.19
C ASP A 4 -5.07 -14.31 -6.76
N GLY A 5 -4.87 -13.01 -6.55
CA GLY A 5 -4.46 -12.41 -5.28
C GLY A 5 -3.02 -11.91 -5.36
N SER A 6 -2.76 -10.75 -4.76
CA SER A 6 -1.42 -10.18 -4.65
C SER A 6 -1.00 -10.08 -3.20
N VAL A 7 0.29 -10.22 -2.95
CA VAL A 7 0.86 -10.09 -1.60
C VAL A 7 1.68 -8.81 -1.50
N LEU A 8 1.33 -7.98 -0.51
CA LEU A 8 2.08 -6.79 -0.11
C LEU A 8 2.71 -7.07 1.25
N SER A 9 4.03 -6.94 1.33
CA SER A 9 4.79 -7.11 2.58
C SER A 9 5.29 -5.77 3.10
N ALA A 10 5.06 -5.46 4.37
CA ALA A 10 5.63 -4.27 4.98
C ALA A 10 7.11 -4.53 5.35
N LEU A 11 7.99 -3.56 5.10
CA LEU A 11 9.40 -3.63 5.48
C LEU A 11 9.82 -2.40 6.28
N SER A 12 10.71 -2.61 7.24
CA SER A 12 11.42 -1.56 7.96
C SER A 12 12.77 -1.24 7.31
N LEU A 13 13.39 -0.12 7.69
CA LEU A 13 14.76 0.19 7.28
C LEU A 13 15.78 -0.84 7.79
N GLU A 14 15.54 -1.43 8.96
CA GLU A 14 16.41 -2.49 9.52
C GLU A 14 16.42 -3.73 8.62
N ASP A 15 15.27 -4.10 8.06
CA ASP A 15 15.16 -5.23 7.12
C ASP A 15 16.01 -4.98 5.88
N LEU A 16 16.02 -3.75 5.35
CA LEU A 16 16.78 -3.40 4.15
C LEU A 16 18.30 -3.47 4.36
N HIS A 17 18.77 -3.36 5.60
CA HIS A 17 20.17 -3.54 5.98
C HIS A 17 20.57 -5.02 6.12
N LYS A 18 19.61 -5.94 6.04
CA LYS A 18 19.81 -7.40 6.06
C LYS A 18 19.25 -8.02 4.75
N PRO A 19 19.72 -7.58 3.57
CA PRO A 19 19.05 -7.85 2.29
C PRO A 19 18.82 -9.33 2.02
N ASP A 20 19.81 -10.19 2.25
CA ASP A 20 19.69 -11.64 2.01
C ASP A 20 18.61 -12.30 2.85
N ALA A 21 18.46 -11.88 4.12
CA ALA A 21 17.41 -12.39 5.00
C ALA A 21 16.04 -11.88 4.54
N THR A 22 15.96 -10.60 4.21
CA THR A 22 14.75 -9.93 3.72
C THR A 22 14.25 -10.51 2.40
N TYR A 23 15.14 -10.79 1.46
CA TYR A 23 14.75 -11.42 0.19
C TYR A 23 14.15 -12.80 0.41
N ARG A 24 14.74 -13.60 1.29
CA ARG A 24 14.19 -14.92 1.62
C ARG A 24 12.86 -14.82 2.36
N SER A 25 12.70 -13.87 3.29
CA SER A 25 11.43 -13.68 4.00
C SER A 25 10.32 -13.20 3.07
N LEU A 26 10.67 -12.46 2.01
CA LEU A 26 9.75 -12.08 0.93
C LEU A 26 9.43 -13.23 -0.04
N GLY A 27 10.06 -14.41 0.12
CA GLY A 27 9.88 -15.57 -0.74
C GLY A 27 10.67 -15.52 -2.05
N CYS A 28 11.72 -14.70 -2.14
CA CYS A 28 12.60 -14.68 -3.31
C CYS A 28 13.50 -15.91 -3.35
N LYS A 29 13.79 -16.40 -4.56
CA LYS A 29 14.87 -17.35 -4.79
C LYS A 29 16.20 -16.61 -4.86
N MET A 30 17.22 -17.10 -4.17
CA MET A 30 18.55 -16.48 -4.19
C MET A 30 19.46 -17.20 -5.19
N ALA A 31 20.15 -16.45 -6.04
CA ALA A 31 21.25 -16.95 -6.86
C ALA A 31 22.37 -15.91 -6.98
N VAL A 32 23.60 -16.31 -6.64
CA VAL A 32 24.80 -15.44 -6.70
C VAL A 32 24.61 -14.09 -5.97
N GLY A 33 23.90 -14.10 -4.83
CA GLY A 33 23.66 -12.89 -4.04
C GLY A 33 22.62 -11.91 -4.63
N MET A 34 21.87 -12.31 -5.65
CA MET A 34 20.75 -11.56 -6.22
C MET A 34 19.43 -12.28 -5.91
N PRO A 35 18.36 -11.52 -5.59
CA PRO A 35 17.01 -12.08 -5.49
C PRO A 35 16.45 -12.32 -6.89
N PHE A 36 15.60 -13.33 -7.03
CA PHE A 36 14.79 -13.60 -8.20
C PHE A 36 13.35 -13.87 -7.78
N LYS A 37 12.40 -13.37 -8.57
CA LYS A 37 10.99 -13.61 -8.33
C LYS A 37 10.66 -15.09 -8.55
N ASP A 38 9.99 -15.67 -7.58
CA ASP A 38 9.42 -17.00 -7.58
C ASP A 38 7.90 -16.88 -7.33
N ILE A 39 7.16 -17.99 -7.45
CA ILE A 39 5.71 -18.03 -7.21
C ILE A 39 5.35 -17.64 -5.78
N ALA A 40 6.25 -17.85 -4.82
CA ALA A 40 6.07 -17.47 -3.42
C ALA A 40 6.50 -16.03 -3.12
N THR A 41 7.07 -15.32 -4.09
CA THR A 41 7.60 -13.97 -3.87
C THR A 41 6.47 -12.95 -3.74
N SER A 42 6.57 -12.08 -2.74
CA SER A 42 5.67 -10.93 -2.60
C SER A 42 5.69 -10.06 -3.86
N ASP A 43 4.53 -9.61 -4.34
CA ASP A 43 4.46 -8.76 -5.54
C ASP A 43 4.93 -7.35 -5.29
N SER A 44 4.80 -6.88 -4.05
CA SER A 44 5.14 -5.52 -3.68
C SER A 44 5.54 -5.44 -2.22
N VAL A 45 6.32 -4.42 -1.90
CA VAL A 45 6.67 -4.04 -0.54
C VAL A 45 6.10 -2.67 -0.22
N TYR A 46 5.67 -2.49 1.02
CA TYR A 46 5.20 -1.21 1.55
C TYR A 46 6.21 -0.69 2.56
N LEU A 47 6.69 0.53 2.36
CA LEU A 47 7.66 1.18 3.23
C LEU A 47 6.94 2.21 4.11
N THR A 48 7.06 2.05 5.43
CA THR A 48 6.65 3.10 6.38
C THR A 48 7.63 4.27 6.39
N GLU A 49 8.89 3.99 6.09
CA GLU A 49 9.98 4.96 6.01
C GLU A 49 10.80 4.70 4.76
N VAL A 50 11.16 5.77 4.04
CA VAL A 50 11.97 5.66 2.82
C VAL A 50 13.44 5.88 3.19
N PRO A 51 14.38 5.02 2.77
CA PRO A 51 15.79 5.18 3.11
C PRO A 51 16.36 6.49 2.58
N ALA A 52 17.30 7.08 3.32
CA ALA A 52 18.00 8.31 2.93
C ALA A 52 18.73 8.15 1.59
N VAL A 53 18.94 9.25 0.86
CA VAL A 53 19.55 9.24 -0.50
C VAL A 53 20.94 8.61 -0.54
N ASP A 54 21.70 8.78 0.54
CA ASP A 54 23.07 8.29 0.74
C ASP A 54 23.15 6.89 1.37
N ASP A 55 22.02 6.31 1.79
CA ASP A 55 21.96 4.93 2.25
C ASP A 55 22.06 3.94 1.08
N ALA A 56 23.31 3.72 0.65
CA ALA A 56 23.62 2.88 -0.49
C ALA A 56 23.27 1.39 -0.27
N VAL A 57 23.13 0.94 0.99
CA VAL A 57 22.80 -0.46 1.30
C VAL A 57 21.31 -0.67 1.10
N ALA A 58 20.48 0.10 1.80
CA ALA A 58 19.03 -0.05 1.72
C ALA A 58 18.50 0.27 0.31
N ARG A 59 19.04 1.30 -0.35
CA ARG A 59 18.63 1.65 -1.72
C ARG A 59 19.01 0.58 -2.74
N ARG A 60 20.18 -0.02 -2.61
CA ARG A 60 20.56 -1.17 -3.44
C ARG A 60 19.65 -2.35 -3.18
N ALA A 61 19.26 -2.56 -1.93
CA ALA A 61 18.37 -3.66 -1.58
C ALA A 61 17.01 -3.54 -2.29
N LEU A 62 16.43 -2.34 -2.27
CA LEU A 62 15.18 -2.00 -2.96
C LEU A 62 15.31 -2.05 -4.48
N ARG A 63 16.39 -1.48 -5.05
CA ARG A 63 16.63 -1.48 -6.50
C ARG A 63 16.65 -2.91 -7.06
N ARG A 64 17.30 -3.84 -6.35
CA ARG A 64 17.34 -5.25 -6.75
C ARG A 64 15.97 -5.93 -6.72
N LEU A 65 15.11 -5.56 -5.78
CA LEU A 65 13.72 -6.04 -5.74
C LEU A 65 12.92 -5.50 -6.93
N GLN A 66 13.07 -4.21 -7.24
CA GLN A 66 12.42 -3.58 -8.40
C GLN A 66 12.89 -4.19 -9.73
N GLU A 67 14.18 -4.48 -9.89
CA GLU A 67 14.76 -5.14 -11.07
C GLU A 67 14.13 -6.51 -11.35
N VAL A 68 13.63 -7.20 -10.33
CA VAL A 68 12.96 -8.51 -10.48
C VAL A 68 11.44 -8.43 -10.39
N GLY A 69 10.87 -7.22 -10.48
CA GLY A 69 9.43 -7.01 -10.57
C GLY A 69 8.69 -7.05 -9.23
N VAL A 70 9.38 -6.75 -8.12
CA VAL A 70 8.75 -6.44 -6.83
C VAL A 70 8.62 -4.93 -6.72
N HIS A 71 7.39 -4.42 -6.68
CA HIS A 71 7.15 -2.98 -6.64
C HIS A 71 7.31 -2.40 -5.23
N VAL A 72 7.61 -1.11 -5.12
CA VAL A 72 7.80 -0.43 -3.83
C VAL A 72 6.75 0.65 -3.68
N LEU A 73 5.92 0.55 -2.64
CA LEU A 73 4.94 1.55 -2.24
C LEU A 73 5.47 2.36 -1.06
N ALA A 74 5.28 3.67 -1.09
CA ALA A 74 5.58 4.56 0.04
C ALA A 74 4.68 5.81 0.01
N GLU A 75 4.52 6.48 1.15
CA GLU A 75 3.79 7.75 1.23
C GLU A 75 4.42 8.82 0.34
N ALA A 76 3.59 9.62 -0.33
CA ALA A 76 4.05 10.65 -1.24
C ALA A 76 4.97 11.67 -0.55
N ASP A 77 4.65 12.09 0.68
CA ASP A 77 5.48 13.02 1.46
C ASP A 77 6.88 12.46 1.75
N ALA A 78 6.96 11.16 2.05
CA ALA A 78 8.24 10.49 2.27
C ALA A 78 9.06 10.42 0.98
N LEU A 79 8.41 10.23 -0.18
CA LEU A 79 9.05 10.26 -1.49
C LEU A 79 9.46 11.66 -1.93
N VAL A 80 8.74 12.72 -1.52
CA VAL A 80 9.19 14.11 -1.73
C VAL A 80 10.47 14.38 -0.94
N ALA A 81 10.52 13.97 0.33
CA ALA A 81 11.68 14.17 1.19
C ALA A 81 12.89 13.33 0.75
N SER A 82 12.66 12.10 0.29
CA SER A 82 13.69 11.16 -0.13
C SER A 82 13.28 10.43 -1.41
N PRO A 83 13.48 11.04 -2.60
CA PRO A 83 13.05 10.44 -3.87
C PRO A 83 13.56 9.02 -4.08
N LEU A 84 12.65 8.12 -4.45
CA LEU A 84 12.94 6.73 -4.75
C LEU A 84 12.47 6.41 -6.18
N PRO A 85 13.39 6.11 -7.11
CA PRO A 85 13.03 5.73 -8.48
C PRO A 85 12.10 4.50 -8.54
N ASP A 86 11.26 4.44 -9.57
CA ASP A 86 10.34 3.33 -9.88
C ASP A 86 9.42 2.94 -8.72
N SER A 87 9.09 3.92 -7.87
CA SER A 87 8.19 3.74 -6.73
C SER A 87 6.73 4.02 -7.11
N ILE A 88 5.83 3.55 -6.25
CA ILE A 88 4.41 3.82 -6.30
C ILE A 88 4.10 4.76 -5.13
N ALA A 89 3.66 5.98 -5.45
CA ALA A 89 3.33 6.98 -4.44
C ALA A 89 1.93 6.74 -3.89
N VAL A 90 1.82 6.70 -2.56
CA VAL A 90 0.54 6.65 -1.86
C VAL A 90 0.12 8.07 -1.51
N VAL A 91 -1.03 8.51 -2.01
CA VAL A 91 -1.58 9.86 -1.82
C VAL A 91 -3.00 9.76 -1.24
N SER A 92 -3.40 10.67 -0.35
CA SER A 92 -4.78 10.69 0.14
C SER A 92 -5.79 10.94 -0.99
N LEU A 93 -6.98 10.35 -0.90
CA LEU A 93 -8.02 10.57 -1.91
C LEU A 93 -8.41 12.06 -2.01
N ALA A 94 -8.47 12.76 -0.88
CA ALA A 94 -8.76 14.19 -0.84
C ALA A 94 -7.73 15.02 -1.63
N GLU A 95 -6.43 14.79 -1.42
CA GLU A 95 -5.37 15.46 -2.18
C GLU A 95 -5.37 15.07 -3.66
N ALA A 96 -5.65 13.79 -3.96
CA ALA A 96 -5.75 13.29 -5.32
C ALA A 96 -6.86 14.01 -6.11
N VAL A 97 -8.03 14.15 -5.51
CA VAL A 97 -9.17 14.88 -6.07
C VAL A 97 -8.85 16.37 -6.23
N ALA A 98 -8.22 16.99 -5.23
CA ALA A 98 -7.83 18.40 -5.29
C ALA A 98 -6.84 18.67 -6.43
N ALA A 99 -5.77 17.88 -6.54
CA ALA A 99 -4.78 18.05 -7.60
C ALA A 99 -5.38 17.81 -9.00
N ALA A 100 -6.27 16.82 -9.14
CA ALA A 100 -6.95 16.55 -10.41
C ALA A 100 -7.80 17.74 -10.88
N ARG A 101 -8.49 18.43 -9.95
CA ARG A 101 -9.25 19.67 -10.26
C ARG A 101 -8.35 20.82 -10.68
N GLU A 102 -7.14 20.89 -10.12
CA GLU A 102 -6.14 21.92 -10.41
C GLU A 102 -5.25 21.59 -11.62
N GLY A 103 -5.38 20.40 -12.21
CA GLY A 103 -4.50 19.92 -13.28
C GLY A 103 -3.04 19.71 -12.84
N ARG A 104 -2.82 19.46 -11.55
CA ARG A 104 -1.49 19.34 -10.93
C ARG A 104 -1.04 17.88 -10.89
N SER A 105 0.26 17.63 -11.11
CA SER A 105 0.82 16.28 -11.04
C SER A 105 0.72 15.71 -9.62
N LEU A 106 0.30 14.44 -9.52
CA LEU A 106 0.22 13.68 -8.28
C LEU A 106 1.48 12.89 -7.95
N LEU A 107 2.37 12.71 -8.93
CA LEU A 107 3.55 11.88 -8.76
C LEU A 107 4.73 12.71 -8.23
N PRO A 108 5.25 12.40 -7.02
CA PRO A 108 6.50 12.98 -6.55
C PRO A 108 7.69 12.48 -7.40
N PRO A 109 8.86 13.15 -7.33
CA PRO A 109 10.04 12.75 -8.09
C PRO A 109 10.41 11.28 -7.89
N GLY A 110 10.63 10.56 -9.00
CA GLY A 110 10.98 9.13 -9.00
C GLY A 110 9.79 8.18 -8.94
N ALA A 111 8.61 8.61 -8.49
CA ALA A 111 7.41 7.80 -8.53
C ALA A 111 6.86 7.70 -9.95
N VAL A 112 6.42 6.50 -10.32
CA VAL A 112 5.94 6.19 -11.69
C VAL A 112 4.47 5.77 -11.72
N ARG A 113 3.87 5.48 -10.56
CA ARG A 113 2.47 5.10 -10.41
C ARG A 113 1.88 5.67 -9.13
N LEU A 114 0.56 5.79 -9.12
CA LEU A 114 -0.22 6.28 -7.99
C LEU A 114 -0.95 5.11 -7.30
N ALA A 115 -0.98 5.15 -5.97
CA ALA A 115 -1.92 4.43 -5.13
C ALA A 115 -2.69 5.43 -4.26
N LEU A 116 -3.95 5.14 -3.96
CA LEU A 116 -4.78 6.02 -3.14
C LEU A 116 -4.83 5.54 -1.70
N ALA A 117 -4.89 6.48 -0.77
CA ALA A 117 -5.24 6.21 0.62
C ALA A 117 -6.65 6.72 0.88
N ILE A 118 -7.50 5.82 1.36
CA ILE A 118 -8.88 6.11 1.73
C ILE A 118 -9.03 5.85 3.23
N ASP A 119 -9.55 6.79 3.99
CA ASP A 119 -9.70 6.68 5.44
C ASP A 119 -11.15 6.60 5.94
N GLY A 120 -12.11 6.75 5.03
CA GLY A 120 -13.54 6.68 5.32
C GLY A 120 -14.13 7.98 5.84
N THR A 121 -13.39 9.09 5.83
CA THR A 121 -13.90 10.46 6.08
C THR A 121 -14.37 11.15 4.80
N GLU A 122 -14.05 10.58 3.63
CA GLU A 122 -14.29 11.22 2.34
C GLU A 122 -15.77 11.33 2.00
N SER A 123 -16.12 12.42 1.33
CA SER A 123 -17.46 12.65 0.81
C SER A 123 -17.82 11.65 -0.29
N GLU A 124 -19.13 11.48 -0.54
CA GLU A 124 -19.61 10.64 -1.65
C GLU A 124 -19.08 11.13 -3.00
N ALA A 125 -18.87 12.44 -3.16
CA ALA A 125 -18.33 13.02 -4.39
C ALA A 125 -16.85 12.66 -4.60
N GLU A 126 -16.04 12.66 -3.53
CA GLU A 126 -14.64 12.21 -3.59
C GLU A 126 -14.55 10.73 -3.89
N LEU A 127 -15.36 9.89 -3.21
CA LEU A 127 -15.40 8.45 -3.45
C LEU A 127 -15.82 8.13 -4.89
N ALA A 128 -16.79 8.85 -5.45
CA ALA A 128 -17.20 8.69 -6.85
C ALA A 128 -16.10 9.06 -7.85
N ALA A 129 -15.21 9.99 -7.50
CA ALA A 129 -14.10 10.41 -8.37
C ALA A 129 -12.95 9.38 -8.44
N THR A 130 -12.88 8.43 -7.50
CA THR A 130 -11.80 7.45 -7.35
C THR A 130 -11.41 6.75 -8.66
N GLY A 131 -12.40 6.33 -9.47
CA GLY A 131 -12.16 5.58 -10.71
C GLY A 131 -11.48 6.40 -11.82
N GLY A 132 -11.48 7.73 -11.72
CA GLY A 132 -10.90 8.64 -12.72
C GLY A 132 -9.47 9.11 -12.43
N LEU A 133 -8.86 8.67 -11.32
CA LEU A 133 -7.57 9.21 -10.83
C LEU A 133 -6.33 8.44 -11.33
N ASP A 134 -6.47 7.49 -12.25
CA ASP A 134 -5.37 6.64 -12.78
C ASP A 134 -4.51 5.96 -11.69
N ALA A 135 -5.15 5.62 -10.56
CA ALA A 135 -4.50 4.87 -9.49
C ALA A 135 -4.45 3.38 -9.81
N THR A 136 -3.40 2.69 -9.34
CA THR A 136 -3.26 1.23 -9.54
C THR A 136 -3.96 0.40 -8.47
N LEU A 137 -4.16 0.96 -7.28
CA LEU A 137 -4.90 0.38 -6.15
C LEU A 137 -5.26 1.47 -5.14
N ALA A 138 -6.14 1.14 -4.21
CA ALA A 138 -6.39 1.93 -3.00
C ALA A 138 -6.10 1.13 -1.73
N LEU A 139 -5.56 1.80 -0.72
CA LEU A 139 -5.40 1.31 0.65
C LEU A 139 -6.52 1.92 1.50
N LEU A 140 -7.41 1.08 2.01
CA LEU A 140 -8.44 1.50 2.95
C LEU A 140 -7.90 1.40 4.39
N ARG A 141 -7.52 2.55 4.93
CA ARG A 141 -6.88 2.77 6.23
C ARG A 141 -7.77 3.64 7.10
N THR A 142 -8.76 3.02 7.76
CA THR A 142 -9.80 3.78 8.45
C THR A 142 -9.24 4.74 9.49
N ALA A 143 -9.69 6.00 9.46
CA ALA A 143 -9.25 7.02 10.39
C ALA A 143 -9.53 6.61 11.86
N PRO A 144 -8.65 6.98 12.81
CA PRO A 144 -8.89 6.76 14.23
C PRO A 144 -10.23 7.34 14.69
N GLY A 145 -10.93 6.64 15.56
CA GLY A 145 -12.24 7.06 16.08
C GLY A 145 -13.43 6.73 15.18
N LEU A 146 -13.22 6.32 13.92
CA LEU A 146 -14.29 5.78 13.09
C LEU A 146 -14.51 4.29 13.31
N SER A 147 -15.76 3.86 13.22
CA SER A 147 -16.07 2.43 13.13
C SER A 147 -15.57 1.88 11.80
N ARG A 148 -14.57 1.00 11.86
CA ARG A 148 -14.00 0.32 10.69
C ARG A 148 -15.07 -0.36 9.83
N VAL A 149 -16.03 -1.02 10.45
CA VAL A 149 -17.09 -1.75 9.75
C VAL A 149 -17.98 -0.79 8.97
N HIS A 150 -18.47 0.27 9.61
CA HIS A 150 -19.35 1.24 8.96
C HIS A 150 -18.64 2.05 7.88
N ALA A 151 -17.43 2.54 8.18
CA ALA A 151 -16.63 3.30 7.22
C ALA A 151 -16.28 2.44 5.99
N SER A 152 -15.83 1.21 6.19
CA SER A 152 -15.51 0.30 5.08
C SER A 152 -16.73 0.01 4.21
N ARG A 153 -17.87 -0.36 4.82
CA ARG A 153 -19.10 -0.64 4.07
C ARG A 153 -19.54 0.57 3.25
N ARG A 154 -19.52 1.76 3.84
CA ARG A 154 -19.86 3.01 3.13
C ARG A 154 -18.95 3.23 1.92
N VAL A 155 -17.63 3.10 2.10
CA VAL A 155 -16.64 3.25 1.02
C VAL A 155 -16.93 2.24 -0.11
N PHE A 156 -17.08 0.96 0.19
CA PHE A 156 -17.35 -0.05 -0.84
C PHE A 156 -18.70 0.16 -1.54
N GLU A 157 -19.75 0.54 -0.82
CA GLU A 157 -21.04 0.88 -1.43
C GLU A 157 -20.93 2.08 -2.37
N ALA A 158 -20.20 3.13 -1.99
CA ALA A 158 -19.98 4.30 -2.82
C ALA A 158 -19.17 3.95 -4.09
N LEU A 159 -18.09 3.19 -3.94
CA LEU A 159 -17.26 2.73 -5.06
C LEU A 159 -18.06 1.82 -6.01
N ALA A 160 -18.89 0.92 -5.48
CA ALA A 160 -19.76 0.06 -6.27
C ALA A 160 -20.82 0.88 -7.05
N ARG A 161 -21.46 1.88 -6.41
CA ARG A 161 -22.39 2.80 -7.08
C ARG A 161 -21.72 3.59 -8.21
N ALA A 162 -20.45 3.96 -8.02
CA ALA A 162 -19.66 4.65 -9.03
C ALA A 162 -19.09 3.72 -10.12
N HIS A 163 -19.40 2.42 -10.08
CA HIS A 163 -18.82 1.39 -10.96
C HIS A 163 -17.28 1.40 -10.96
N CYS A 164 -16.67 1.77 -9.84
CA CYS A 164 -15.23 1.82 -9.69
C CYS A 164 -14.66 0.40 -9.57
N THR A 165 -13.75 0.04 -10.48
CA THR A 165 -13.08 -1.27 -10.51
C THR A 165 -11.69 -1.24 -9.87
N LEU A 166 -11.30 -0.11 -9.25
CA LEU A 166 -10.02 0.02 -8.58
C LEU A 166 -9.90 -1.02 -7.46
N PRO A 167 -8.84 -1.86 -7.45
CA PRO A 167 -8.64 -2.80 -6.37
C PRO A 167 -8.42 -2.08 -5.03
N VAL A 168 -9.16 -2.49 -4.00
CA VAL A 168 -9.04 -1.92 -2.66
C VAL A 168 -8.47 -2.96 -1.71
N ILE A 169 -7.37 -2.62 -1.04
CA ILE A 169 -6.74 -3.45 -0.01
C ILE A 169 -7.13 -2.89 1.36
N HIS A 170 -7.69 -3.76 2.20
CA HIS A 170 -7.92 -3.46 3.60
C HIS A 170 -6.60 -3.41 4.36
N ALA A 171 -6.21 -2.22 4.81
CA ALA A 171 -5.01 -2.04 5.61
C ALA A 171 -5.38 -1.90 7.09
N LEU A 172 -5.16 -2.98 7.86
CA LEU A 172 -5.30 -2.97 9.31
C LEU A 172 -3.96 -2.63 9.94
N ALA A 173 -3.93 -1.59 10.76
CA ALA A 173 -2.77 -1.25 11.58
C ALA A 173 -3.01 -1.70 13.03
N PHE A 174 -1.98 -2.28 13.63
CA PHE A 174 -1.97 -2.66 15.05
C PHE A 174 -0.86 -1.89 15.75
N GLN A 175 -1.09 -1.53 17.01
CA GLN A 175 -0.07 -0.87 17.82
C GLN A 175 1.13 -1.80 18.02
N ALA A 176 2.33 -1.22 18.05
CA ALA A 176 3.54 -1.99 18.36
C ALA A 176 3.38 -2.69 19.72
N GLY A 177 3.80 -3.95 19.80
CA GLY A 177 3.63 -4.77 21.01
C GLY A 177 2.24 -5.41 21.18
N THR A 178 1.32 -5.28 20.21
CA THR A 178 0.06 -6.03 20.21
C THR A 178 0.36 -7.54 20.27
N GLY A 179 -0.11 -8.21 21.32
CA GLY A 179 0.09 -9.65 21.50
C GLY A 179 -0.51 -10.47 20.37
N ARG A 180 0.11 -11.62 20.05
CA ARG A 180 -0.30 -12.50 18.94
C ARG A 180 -1.79 -12.86 18.98
N GLU A 181 -2.31 -13.23 20.15
CA GLU A 181 -3.72 -13.60 20.31
C GLU A 181 -4.65 -12.43 19.99
N ALA A 182 -4.36 -11.25 20.52
CA ALA A 182 -5.12 -10.03 20.25
C ALA A 182 -5.08 -9.67 18.76
N LEU A 183 -3.92 -9.82 18.11
CA LEU A 183 -3.77 -9.59 16.67
C LEU A 183 -4.65 -10.54 15.87
N VAL A 184 -4.57 -11.84 16.14
CA VAL A 184 -5.36 -12.87 15.43
C VAL A 184 -6.87 -12.66 15.63
N LEU A 185 -7.30 -12.44 16.88
CA LEU A 185 -8.71 -12.24 17.20
C LEU A 185 -9.25 -10.96 16.57
N ALA A 186 -8.54 -9.84 16.72
CA ALA A 186 -8.98 -8.56 16.17
C ALA A 186 -8.96 -8.55 14.64
N ALA A 187 -7.90 -9.05 14.00
CA ALA A 187 -7.85 -9.16 12.54
C ALA A 187 -8.99 -10.03 12.00
N GLY A 188 -9.18 -11.22 12.59
CA GLY A 188 -10.24 -12.14 12.20
C GLY A 188 -11.64 -11.54 12.36
N ALA A 189 -11.93 -10.93 13.50
CA ALA A 189 -13.23 -10.31 13.76
C ALA A 189 -13.50 -9.10 12.85
N LEU A 190 -12.52 -8.21 12.67
CA LEU A 190 -12.67 -6.98 11.89
C LEU A 190 -12.78 -7.23 10.39
N VAL A 191 -12.09 -8.25 9.87
CA VAL A 191 -12.22 -8.65 8.46
C VAL A 191 -13.49 -9.48 8.27
N GLY A 192 -13.76 -10.45 9.15
CA GLY A 192 -14.96 -11.28 9.09
C GLY A 192 -16.26 -10.49 9.13
N ALA A 193 -16.33 -9.42 9.93
CA ALA A 193 -17.50 -8.54 10.00
C ALA A 193 -17.82 -7.82 8.67
N LEU A 194 -16.85 -7.72 7.75
CA LEU A 194 -17.07 -7.16 6.41
C LEU A 194 -17.57 -8.20 5.40
N MET A 195 -17.45 -9.49 5.70
CA MET A 195 -17.90 -10.57 4.82
C MET A 195 -19.35 -10.97 5.05
N VAL A 196 -19.95 -10.55 6.17
CA VAL A 196 -21.34 -10.81 6.50
C VAL A 196 -22.17 -9.60 6.12
N ASP A 197 -23.12 -9.79 5.20
CA ASP A 197 -24.20 -8.84 5.04
C ASP A 197 -25.22 -9.09 6.16
N GLY A 198 -25.41 -8.09 7.01
CA GLY A 198 -26.34 -8.16 8.14
C GLY A 198 -27.74 -7.63 7.79
N ARG A 199 -28.04 -7.51 6.50
CA ARG A 199 -29.35 -7.11 5.97
C ARG A 199 -30.31 -8.29 5.89
#